data_AF-A0A635J4E8-F1
#
_entry.id   AF-A0A635J4E8-F1
#
_cell.length_a   1.000
_cell.length_b   1.000
_cell.length_c   1.000
_cell.angle_alpha   90.00
_cell.angle_beta   90.00
_cell.angle_gamma   90.00
#
_symmetry.space_group_name_H-M   'P 1'
#
loop_
_entity.id
_entity.type
_entity.pdbx_description
1 polymer ?
#
loop_
_entity_poly.entity_id
_entity_poly.type
_entity_poly.pdbx_seq_one_letter_code
_entity_poly.pdbx_strand_id
1 'polypeptide(L)'
;MDFSWKQEYSQLASQFLKKHFGSAQGVTHTFPCMREDYPWNRPLGNVVDSRVPAKNNTEYHGLESYAMQYHATAQYEDAYQLWILAGMWRREDMRANGFDDSGHIVAIEFCVKQALYNQALNLWQKNTNGSSLPLPEMFGLDSIKVKAMESKALTIIDNHINNKR
;
A
#
# COMPACT_ATOMS: atom_id res chain seq x y z
N MET A 1 -20.28 6.01 -0.53
CA MET A 1 -19.60 5.00 0.30
C MET A 1 -18.70 5.75 1.27
N ASP A 2 -18.70 5.37 2.54
CA ASP A 2 -17.79 5.94 3.55
C ASP A 2 -16.46 5.19 3.50
N PHE A 3 -15.36 5.94 3.35
CA PHE A 3 -14.00 5.42 3.26
C PHE A 3 -13.16 5.73 4.51
N SER A 4 -13.80 6.21 5.57
CA SER A 4 -13.17 6.42 6.87
C SER A 4 -12.58 5.12 7.42
N TRP A 5 -11.53 5.27 8.24
CA TRP A 5 -10.91 4.11 8.89
C TRP A 5 -11.84 3.53 9.97
N LYS A 6 -12.22 2.26 9.79
CA LYS A 6 -13.08 1.53 10.74
C LYS A 6 -12.26 0.71 11.72
N GLN A 7 -12.81 0.49 12.92
CA GLN A 7 -12.18 -0.35 13.94
C GLN A 7 -11.93 -1.80 13.45
N GLU A 8 -12.80 -2.30 12.56
CA GLU A 8 -12.67 -3.60 11.90
C GLU A 8 -11.34 -3.73 11.14
N TYR A 9 -10.89 -2.65 10.47
CA TYR A 9 -9.63 -2.65 9.74
C TYR A 9 -8.42 -2.77 10.67
N SER A 10 -8.49 -2.24 11.88
CA SER A 10 -7.45 -2.41 12.90
C SER A 10 -7.30 -3.89 13.31
N GLN A 11 -8.43 -4.61 13.46
CA GLN A 11 -8.43 -6.04 13.79
C GLN A 11 -7.88 -6.88 12.64
N LEU A 12 -8.32 -6.58 11.41
CA LEU A 12 -7.85 -7.25 10.20
C LEU A 12 -6.35 -7.00 9.95
N ALA A 13 -5.88 -5.76 10.11
CA ALA A 13 -4.47 -5.41 9.94
C ALA A 13 -3.56 -6.25 10.85
N SER A 14 -3.95 -6.50 12.10
CA SER A 14 -3.19 -7.36 13.02
C SER A 14 -3.06 -8.80 12.49
N GLN A 15 -4.13 -9.34 11.90
CA GLN A 15 -4.13 -10.68 11.31
C GLN A 15 -3.28 -10.73 10.04
N PHE A 16 -3.41 -9.73 9.17
CA PHE A 16 -2.65 -9.65 7.92
C PHE A 16 -1.17 -9.41 8.17
N LEU A 17 -0.81 -8.66 9.21
CA LEU A 17 0.58 -8.44 9.61
C LEU A 17 1.25 -9.77 9.93
N LYS A 18 0.58 -10.60 10.73
CA LYS A 18 1.06 -11.94 11.07
C LYS A 18 1.16 -12.84 9.85
N LYS A 19 0.17 -12.81 8.94
CA LYS A 19 0.17 -13.63 7.72
C LYS A 19 1.34 -13.28 6.79
N HIS A 20 1.54 -12.00 6.49
CA HIS A 20 2.47 -11.56 5.45
C HIS A 20 3.90 -11.34 5.95
N PHE A 21 4.06 -10.96 7.21
CA PHE A 21 5.36 -10.53 7.76
C PHE A 21 5.71 -11.22 9.09
N GLY A 22 4.82 -12.01 9.67
CA GLY A 22 4.99 -12.63 10.99
C GLY A 22 4.85 -11.65 12.16
N SER A 23 5.50 -10.48 12.07
CA SER A 23 5.45 -9.40 13.05
C SER A 23 5.83 -8.06 12.42
N ALA A 24 5.76 -6.98 13.20
CA ALA A 24 6.25 -5.66 12.78
C ALA A 24 7.74 -5.68 12.39
N GLN A 25 8.55 -6.55 13.00
CA GLN A 25 9.96 -6.72 12.62
C GLN A 25 10.13 -7.25 11.20
N GLY A 26 9.22 -8.11 10.71
CA GLY A 26 9.26 -8.58 9.34
C GLY A 26 8.96 -7.46 8.33
N VAL A 27 8.05 -6.56 8.67
CA VAL A 27 7.78 -5.35 7.87
C VAL A 27 9.03 -4.48 7.80
N THR A 28 9.64 -4.17 8.95
CA THR A 28 10.80 -3.28 8.99
C THR A 28 12.10 -3.90 8.46
N HIS A 29 12.22 -5.23 8.46
CA HIS A 29 13.30 -5.92 7.76
C HIS A 29 13.13 -5.80 6.23
N THR A 30 11.90 -5.93 5.74
CA THR A 30 11.58 -5.80 4.31
C THR A 30 11.67 -4.35 3.84
N PHE A 31 11.24 -3.41 4.68
CA PHE A 31 11.23 -1.98 4.43
C PHE A 31 11.97 -1.27 5.58
N PRO A 32 13.32 -1.17 5.54
CA PRO A 32 14.12 -0.58 6.61
C PRO A 32 13.77 0.87 6.95
N CYS A 33 13.16 1.61 6.01
CA CYS A 33 12.62 2.94 6.23
C CYS A 33 11.46 2.97 7.24
N MET A 34 10.73 1.87 7.44
CA MET A 34 9.58 1.83 8.37
C MET A 34 9.97 1.62 9.84
N ARG A 35 11.27 1.70 10.17
CA ARG A 35 11.76 1.62 11.55
C ARG A 35 11.61 2.96 12.25
N GLU A 36 11.21 2.93 13.53
CA GLU A 36 11.12 4.12 14.38
C GLU A 36 12.48 4.85 14.51
N ASP A 37 13.58 4.11 14.52
CA ASP A 37 14.94 4.65 14.63
C ASP A 37 15.59 5.02 13.29
N TYR A 38 14.82 5.01 12.19
CA TYR A 38 15.37 5.34 10.88
C TYR A 38 15.82 6.82 10.86
N PRO A 39 17.05 7.12 10.41
CA PRO A 39 17.64 8.45 10.56
C PRO A 39 17.12 9.45 9.51
N TRP A 40 15.83 9.79 9.58
CA TRP A 40 15.18 10.79 8.71
C TRP A 40 15.82 12.17 8.77
N ASN A 41 16.41 12.50 9.92
CA ASN A 41 17.02 13.79 10.24
C ASN A 41 18.51 13.89 9.85
N ARG A 42 19.13 12.81 9.35
CA ARG A 42 20.45 12.93 8.74
C ARG A 42 20.27 13.50 7.34
N PRO A 43 20.93 14.63 6.99
CA PRO A 43 21.05 14.99 5.59
C PRO A 43 21.72 13.79 4.91
N LEU A 44 20.98 13.09 4.06
CA LEU A 44 21.58 12.26 3.03
C LEU A 44 22.36 13.28 2.19
N GLY A 45 23.63 13.48 2.53
CA GLY A 45 24.47 14.53 1.94
C GLY A 45 24.34 14.47 0.42
N ASN A 46 24.29 15.66 -0.22
CA ASN A 46 24.11 15.87 -1.66
C ASN A 46 23.98 14.57 -2.44
N VAL A 47 22.75 14.07 -2.54
CA VAL A 47 22.47 12.75 -3.07
C VAL A 47 22.89 12.76 -4.54
N VAL A 48 24.06 12.17 -4.82
CA VAL A 48 24.64 12.09 -6.18
C VAL A 48 23.77 11.20 -7.09
N ASP A 49 22.87 10.42 -6.48
CA ASP A 49 21.99 9.44 -7.10
C ASP A 49 20.53 9.92 -7.08
N SER A 50 20.02 10.31 -8.24
CA SER A 50 18.64 10.78 -8.43
C SER A 50 17.55 9.73 -8.12
N ARG A 51 17.93 8.48 -7.82
CA ARG A 51 17.01 7.39 -7.44
C ARG A 51 16.65 7.42 -5.96
N VAL A 52 17.34 8.22 -5.14
CA VAL A 52 17.10 8.32 -3.70
C VAL A 52 16.37 9.65 -3.42
N PRO A 53 15.05 9.63 -3.16
CA PRO A 53 14.29 10.86 -2.95
C PRO A 53 14.66 11.50 -1.60
N ALA A 54 14.93 12.80 -1.61
CA ALA A 54 15.21 13.61 -0.42
C ALA A 54 13.95 13.91 0.44
N LYS A 55 12.90 13.06 0.39
CA LYS A 55 11.61 13.29 1.05
C LYS A 55 11.14 12.06 1.84
N ASN A 56 10.61 12.31 3.04
CA ASN A 56 10.02 11.38 4.02
C ASN A 56 8.84 10.50 3.52
N ASN A 57 8.59 10.41 2.21
CA ASN A 57 7.42 9.66 1.70
C ASN A 57 7.71 8.16 1.49
N THR A 58 8.95 7.69 1.59
CA THR A 58 9.28 6.27 1.30
C THR A 58 8.75 5.28 2.33
N GLU A 59 8.34 5.74 3.52
CA GLU A 59 7.89 4.89 4.64
C GLU A 59 6.73 3.98 4.24
N TYR A 60 5.61 4.53 3.81
CA TYR A 60 4.38 3.76 3.56
C TYR A 60 4.32 3.19 2.14
N HIS A 61 5.06 3.80 1.21
CA HIS A 61 5.04 3.41 -0.20
C HIS A 61 5.59 2.00 -0.43
N GLY A 62 6.36 1.41 0.50
CA GLY A 62 6.80 0.02 0.42
C GLY A 62 5.62 -0.97 0.40
N LEU A 63 4.73 -0.87 1.41
CA LEU A 63 3.51 -1.68 1.51
C LEU A 63 2.56 -1.43 0.34
N GLU A 64 2.38 -0.16 -0.05
CA GLU A 64 1.53 0.22 -1.19
C GLU A 64 2.08 -0.33 -2.52
N SER A 65 3.41 -0.28 -2.70
CA SER A 65 4.06 -0.83 -3.90
C SER A 65 3.92 -2.34 -3.95
N TYR A 66 4.09 -3.02 -2.81
CA TYR A 66 3.82 -4.46 -2.70
C TYR A 66 2.37 -4.79 -3.03
N ALA A 67 1.41 -4.06 -2.44
CA ALA A 67 -0.01 -4.24 -2.73
C ALA A 67 -0.31 -4.09 -4.23
N MET A 68 0.33 -3.13 -4.91
CA MET A 68 0.19 -2.96 -6.35
C MET A 68 0.84 -4.07 -7.19
N GLN A 69 1.91 -4.71 -6.73
CA GLN A 69 2.47 -5.89 -7.41
C GLN A 69 1.51 -7.08 -7.35
N TYR A 70 0.86 -7.30 -6.20
CA TYR A 70 -0.19 -8.32 -6.08
C TYR A 70 -1.42 -7.97 -6.92
N HIS A 71 -1.82 -6.69 -6.94
CA HIS A 71 -2.91 -6.21 -7.80
C HIS A 71 -2.62 -6.47 -9.29
N ALA A 72 -1.44 -6.04 -9.77
CA ALA A 72 -1.03 -6.15 -11.16
C ALA A 72 -0.89 -7.62 -11.64
N THR A 73 -0.75 -8.56 -10.70
CA THR A 73 -0.70 -10.00 -10.97
C THR A 73 -2.02 -10.72 -10.63
N ALA A 74 -3.11 -9.96 -10.49
CA ALA A 74 -4.46 -10.44 -10.20
C ALA A 74 -4.60 -11.27 -8.91
N GLN A 75 -3.71 -11.07 -7.94
CA GLN A 75 -3.77 -11.64 -6.59
C GLN A 75 -4.49 -10.66 -5.65
N TYR A 76 -5.74 -10.36 -6.00
CA TYR A 76 -6.49 -9.25 -5.39
C TYR A 76 -6.78 -9.41 -3.90
N GLU A 77 -6.86 -10.65 -3.41
CA GLU A 77 -7.02 -10.91 -1.98
C GLU A 77 -5.81 -10.45 -1.17
N ASP A 78 -4.59 -10.74 -1.63
CA ASP A 78 -3.37 -10.31 -0.96
C ASP A 78 -3.14 -8.80 -1.13
N ALA A 79 -3.49 -8.25 -2.31
CA ALA A 79 -3.48 -6.80 -2.53
C ALA A 79 -4.40 -6.07 -1.55
N TYR A 80 -5.63 -6.57 -1.33
CA TYR A 80 -6.56 -6.05 -0.32
C TYR A 80 -5.92 -6.02 1.07
N GLN A 81 -5.31 -7.13 1.48
CA GLN A 81 -4.71 -7.27 2.80
C GLN A 81 -3.54 -6.30 3.02
N LEU A 82 -2.70 -6.13 2.00
CA LEU A 82 -1.56 -5.22 2.02
C LEU A 82 -1.98 -3.74 2.02
N TRP A 83 -3.07 -3.39 1.33
CA TRP A 83 -3.63 -2.03 1.40
C TRP A 83 -4.21 -1.71 2.79
N ILE A 84 -4.84 -2.67 3.46
CA ILE A 84 -5.27 -2.52 4.86
C ILE A 84 -4.05 -2.33 5.77
N LEU A 85 -2.96 -3.08 5.55
CA LEU A 85 -1.71 -2.89 6.30
C LEU A 85 -1.09 -1.50 6.08
N ALA A 86 -1.05 -1.02 4.83
CA ALA A 86 -0.54 0.31 4.51
C ALA A 86 -1.34 1.41 5.23
N GLY A 87 -2.67 1.30 5.25
CA GLY A 87 -3.54 2.23 5.97
C GLY A 87 -3.34 2.19 7.49
N MET A 88 -3.13 1.01 8.06
CA MET A 88 -2.84 0.87 9.50
C MET A 88 -1.51 1.54 9.85
N TRP A 89 -0.46 1.32 9.05
CA TRP A 89 0.85 1.91 9.30
C TRP A 89 0.83 3.43 9.23
N ARG A 90 0.14 4.01 8.23
CA ARG A 90 -0.08 5.46 8.13
C ARG A 90 -0.81 6.02 9.34
N ARG A 91 -1.80 5.30 9.85
CA ARG A 91 -2.60 5.71 10.99
C ARG A 91 -1.80 5.67 12.29
N GLU A 92 -0.99 4.65 12.51
CA GLU A 92 -0.15 4.57 13.69
C GLU A 92 0.99 5.59 13.64
N ASP A 93 1.54 5.89 12.46
CA ASP A 93 2.48 7.01 12.29
C ASP A 93 1.84 8.36 12.63
N MET A 94 0.66 8.63 12.08
CA MET A 94 -0.12 9.84 12.36
C MET A 94 -0.35 10.00 13.88
N ARG A 95 -0.68 8.91 14.58
CA ARG A 95 -0.86 8.89 16.04
C ARG A 95 0.43 9.10 16.82
N ALA A 96 1.50 8.42 16.44
CA ALA A 96 2.79 8.47 17.13
C ALA A 96 3.40 9.88 17.07
N ASN A 97 3.20 10.58 15.95
CA ASN A 97 3.73 11.93 15.74
C ASN A 97 2.74 13.06 16.09
N GLY A 98 1.51 12.73 16.48
CA GLY A 98 0.48 13.72 16.78
C GLY A 98 0.05 14.55 15.57
N PHE A 99 0.15 13.99 14.36
CA PHE A 99 -0.35 14.61 13.15
C PHE A 99 -1.88 14.45 13.08
N ASP A 100 -2.60 15.51 12.72
CA ASP A 100 -4.05 15.47 12.49
C ASP A 100 -4.45 16.34 11.30
N ASP A 101 -3.55 16.47 10.32
CA ASP A 101 -3.86 17.21 9.10
C ASP A 101 -4.63 16.35 8.10
N SER A 102 -5.39 17.05 7.24
CA SER A 102 -6.23 16.43 6.22
C SER A 102 -5.44 15.58 5.21
N GLY A 103 -4.14 15.82 5.04
CA GLY A 103 -3.30 15.03 4.14
C GLY A 103 -3.15 13.58 4.61
N HIS A 104 -2.92 13.37 5.91
CA HIS A 104 -2.80 12.03 6.48
C HIS A 104 -4.15 11.28 6.44
N ILE A 105 -5.25 11.97 6.75
CA ILE A 105 -6.60 11.40 6.67
C ILE A 105 -6.90 10.95 5.23
N VAL A 106 -6.66 11.80 4.23
CA VAL A 106 -6.86 11.48 2.81
C VAL A 106 -5.97 10.30 2.37
N ALA A 107 -4.75 10.18 2.89
CA ALA A 107 -3.86 9.06 2.58
C ALA A 107 -4.37 7.73 3.18
N ILE A 108 -4.94 7.75 4.39
CA ILE A 108 -5.58 6.59 5.00
C ILE A 108 -6.83 6.19 4.20
N GLU A 109 -7.68 7.16 3.83
CA GLU A 109 -8.85 6.90 2.99
C GLU A 109 -8.46 6.33 1.63
N PHE A 110 -7.37 6.80 1.03
CA PHE A 110 -6.85 6.24 -0.21
C PHE A 110 -6.51 4.75 -0.08
N CYS A 111 -5.89 4.35 1.02
CA CYS A 111 -5.63 2.93 1.31
C CYS A 111 -6.92 2.12 1.45
N VAL A 112 -7.94 2.67 2.11
CA VAL A 112 -9.26 2.02 2.25
C VAL A 112 -9.94 1.87 0.89
N LYS A 113 -9.93 2.91 0.05
CA LYS A 113 -10.49 2.87 -1.31
C LYS A 113 -9.84 1.77 -2.15
N GLN A 114 -8.50 1.72 -2.14
CA GLN A 114 -7.74 0.68 -2.84
C GLN A 114 -8.03 -0.73 -2.30
N ALA A 115 -8.13 -0.88 -0.97
CA ALA A 115 -8.49 -2.14 -0.34
C ALA A 115 -9.87 -2.61 -0.83
N LEU A 116 -10.91 -1.77 -0.71
CA LEU A 116 -12.27 -2.13 -1.12
C LEU A 116 -12.38 -2.42 -2.62
N TYR A 117 -11.62 -1.70 -3.45
CA TYR A 117 -11.52 -1.98 -4.87
C TYR A 117 -10.94 -3.39 -5.13
N ASN A 118 -9.83 -3.74 -4.48
CA ASN A 118 -9.23 -5.07 -4.60
C ASN A 118 -10.13 -6.17 -4.02
N GLN A 119 -10.86 -5.90 -2.94
CA GLN A 119 -11.85 -6.84 -2.41
C GLN A 119 -12.94 -7.13 -3.45
N ALA A 120 -13.46 -6.10 -4.13
CA ALA A 120 -14.46 -6.26 -5.17
C ALA A 120 -13.91 -7.03 -6.37
N LEU A 121 -12.66 -6.75 -6.79
CA LEU A 121 -12.00 -7.51 -7.86
C LEU A 121 -11.82 -8.99 -7.50
N ASN A 122 -11.45 -9.31 -6.25
CA ASN A 122 -11.35 -10.69 -5.78
C ASN A 122 -12.70 -11.41 -5.84
N LEU A 123 -13.79 -10.74 -5.41
CA LEU A 123 -15.14 -11.30 -5.47
C LEU A 123 -15.60 -11.52 -6.91
N TRP A 124 -15.35 -10.55 -7.78
CA TRP A 124 -15.64 -10.66 -9.21
C TRP A 124 -14.85 -11.80 -9.87
N GLN A 125 -13.54 -11.91 -9.59
CA GLN A 125 -12.68 -12.96 -10.12
C GLN A 125 -13.15 -14.37 -9.72
N LYS A 126 -13.75 -14.51 -8.53
CA LYS A 126 -14.33 -15.77 -8.04
C LYS A 126 -15.68 -16.11 -8.68
N ASN A 127 -16.41 -15.13 -9.20
CA ASN A 127 -17.71 -15.35 -9.85
C ASN A 127 -17.96 -14.34 -10.99
N THR A 128 -17.36 -14.60 -12.14
CA THR A 128 -17.44 -13.73 -13.32
C THR A 128 -18.77 -13.82 -14.07
N ASN A 129 -19.61 -14.81 -13.76
CA ASN A 129 -20.88 -15.03 -14.45
C ASN A 129 -21.96 -14.10 -13.90
N GLY A 130 -22.26 -13.02 -14.64
CA GLY A 130 -23.35 -12.10 -14.34
C GLY A 130 -23.00 -10.92 -13.42
N SER A 131 -21.73 -10.80 -12.99
CA SER A 131 -21.25 -9.65 -12.22
C SER A 131 -20.46 -8.68 -13.11
N SER A 132 -20.78 -7.39 -13.02
CA SER A 132 -20.03 -6.34 -13.72
C SER A 132 -18.62 -6.22 -13.15
N LEU A 133 -17.62 -6.03 -14.03
CA LEU A 133 -16.25 -5.75 -13.61
C LEU A 133 -16.21 -4.51 -12.70
N PRO A 134 -15.66 -4.60 -11.48
CA PRO A 134 -15.49 -3.44 -10.62
C PRO A 134 -14.58 -2.40 -11.27
N LEU A 135 -15.03 -1.15 -11.30
CA LEU A 135 -14.26 -0.02 -11.82
C LEU A 135 -13.66 0.80 -10.66
N PRO A 136 -12.43 1.34 -10.79
CA PRO A 136 -11.82 2.21 -9.79
C PRO A 136 -12.75 3.35 -9.31
N GLU A 137 -13.49 3.95 -10.24
CA GLU A 137 -14.38 5.09 -9.98
C GLU A 137 -15.50 4.75 -8.99
N MET A 138 -15.95 3.48 -8.94
CA MET A 138 -16.95 3.02 -7.97
C MET A 138 -16.47 3.16 -6.51
N PHE A 139 -15.15 3.24 -6.32
CA PHE A 139 -14.48 3.38 -5.02
C PHE A 139 -13.87 4.79 -4.85
N GLY A 140 -14.19 5.74 -5.73
CA GLY A 140 -13.62 7.09 -5.69
C GLY A 140 -12.13 7.13 -6.04
N LEU A 141 -11.65 6.16 -6.82
CA LEU A 141 -10.32 6.12 -7.40
C LEU A 141 -10.35 6.61 -8.85
N ASP A 142 -9.23 7.14 -9.31
CA ASP A 142 -9.02 7.57 -10.69
C ASP A 142 -8.37 6.42 -11.48
N SER A 143 -9.06 5.89 -12.50
CA SER A 143 -8.54 4.77 -13.30
C SER A 143 -7.24 5.08 -14.03
N ILE A 144 -6.97 6.34 -14.39
CA ILE A 144 -5.70 6.73 -15.02
C ILE A 144 -4.56 6.54 -14.01
N LYS A 145 -4.78 6.98 -12.75
CA LYS A 145 -3.79 6.80 -11.68
C LYS A 145 -3.59 5.33 -11.33
N VAL A 146 -4.67 4.55 -11.22
CA VAL A 146 -4.58 3.11 -10.94
C VAL A 146 -3.78 2.40 -12.03
N LYS A 147 -4.05 2.67 -13.32
CA LYS A 147 -3.28 2.11 -14.44
C LYS A 147 -1.81 2.51 -14.42
N ALA A 148 -1.50 3.76 -14.06
CA ALA A 148 -0.12 4.20 -13.93
C ALA A 148 0.62 3.46 -12.79
N MET A 149 -0.06 3.25 -11.65
CA MET A 149 0.48 2.47 -10.54
C MET A 149 0.69 1.00 -10.92
N GLU A 150 -0.25 0.40 -11.65
CA GLU A 150 -0.16 -0.96 -12.18
C GLU A 150 1.01 -1.12 -13.14
N SER A 151 1.15 -0.23 -14.12
CA SER A 151 2.28 -0.23 -15.07
C SER A 151 3.64 -0.10 -14.36
N LYS A 152 3.72 0.75 -13.33
CA LYS A 152 4.92 0.86 -12.49
C LYS A 152 5.20 -0.45 -11.74
N ALA A 153 4.18 -1.10 -11.19
CA ALA A 153 4.33 -2.37 -10.49
C ALA A 153 4.83 -3.49 -11.41
N LEU A 154 4.26 -3.60 -12.63
CA LEU A 154 4.71 -4.56 -13.65
C LEU A 154 6.17 -4.32 -14.03
N THR A 155 6.57 -3.07 -14.22
CA THR A 155 7.98 -2.71 -14.52
C THR A 155 8.93 -3.16 -13.41
N ILE A 156 8.53 -3.02 -12.14
CA ILE A 156 9.33 -3.46 -10.99
C ILE A 156 9.46 -4.99 -10.98
N ILE A 157 8.36 -5.71 -11.24
CA ILE A 157 8.35 -7.18 -11.33
C ILE A 157 9.27 -7.66 -12.46
N ASP A 158 9.13 -7.09 -13.66
CA ASP A 158 9.93 -7.46 -14.82
C ASP A 158 11.43 -7.23 -14.60
N ASN A 159 11.79 -6.07 -14.03
CA ASN A 159 13.18 -5.79 -13.67
C ASN A 159 13.73 -6.79 -12.65
N HIS A 160 12.91 -7.20 -11.67
CA HIS A 160 13.32 -8.18 -10.68
C HIS A 160 13.56 -9.56 -11.30
N ILE A 161 12.71 -9.98 -12.24
CA ILE A 161 12.86 -11.25 -12.96
C ILE A 161 14.11 -11.23 -13.86
N ASN A 162 14.34 -10.12 -14.57
CA ASN A 162 15.44 -10.01 -15.53
C ASN A 162 16.82 -9.84 -14.86
N ASN A 163 16.89 -9.19 -13.70
CA ASN A 163 18.15 -9.03 -12.94
C ASN A 163 18.54 -10.28 -12.13
N LYS A 164 17.69 -11.31 -12.10
CA LYS A 164 17.97 -12.62 -11.49
C LYS A 164 18.47 -13.68 -12.49
N ARG A 165 18.66 -13.31 -13.76
CA ARG A 165 19.32 -14.11 -14.79
C ARG A 165 20.77 -13.69 -14.93
#